data_AF-A0AAW4UH03-F1
#
_entry.id   AF-A0AAW4UH03-F1
#
_cell.length_a   1.000
_cell.length_b   1.000
_cell.length_c   1.000
_cell.angle_alpha   90.00
_cell.angle_beta   90.00
_cell.angle_gamma   90.00
#
_symmetry.space_group_name_H-M   'P 1'
#
loop_
_entity.id
_entity.type
_entity.pdbx_description
1 polymer ?
#
loop_
_entity_poly.entity_id
_entity_poly.type
_entity_poly.pdbx_seq_one_letter_code
_entity_poly.pdbx_strand_id
1 'polypeptide(L)' 'VQRNSNGWWYIGTDGKVDFSYNGIASNSYGSWYCKCGKVDFDYSGKYKDSTGKTYSIVNGRVE' A
#
# COMPACT_ATOMS: atom_id res chain seq x y z
N VAL A 1 3.67 -0.08 -6.76
CA VAL A 1 2.85 1.14 -6.52
C VAL A 1 3.23 2.24 -7.50
N GLN A 2 2.25 2.85 -8.19
CA GLN A 2 2.46 3.91 -9.19
C GLN A 2 1.52 5.11 -8.98
N ARG A 3 1.91 6.31 -9.45
CA ARG A 3 1.17 7.56 -9.26
C ARG A 3 0.36 7.95 -10.51
N ASN A 4 -0.85 8.44 -10.29
CA ASN A 4 -1.62 9.23 -11.27
C ASN A 4 -2.17 10.50 -10.59
N SER A 5 -3.04 11.26 -11.28
CA SER A 5 -3.68 12.46 -10.73
C SER A 5 -4.57 12.21 -9.51
N ASN A 6 -5.04 10.98 -9.32
CA ASN A 6 -5.95 10.58 -8.24
C ASN A 6 -5.23 9.96 -7.03
N GLY A 7 -3.91 9.87 -7.07
CA GLY A 7 -3.07 9.37 -5.97
C GLY A 7 -2.13 8.24 -6.39
N TRP A 8 -1.77 7.42 -5.42
CA TRP A 8 -0.86 6.28 -5.61
C TRP A 8 -1.63 4.97 -5.48
N TRP A 9 -1.36 4.05 -6.41
CA TRP A 9 -2.13 2.82 -6.57
C TRP A 9 -1.22 1.59 -6.66
N TYR A 10 -1.66 0.49 -6.09
CA TYR A 10 -1.09 -0.83 -6.32
C TYR A 10 -1.44 -1.29 -7.74
N ILE A 11 -0.42 -1.78 -8.45
CA ILE A 11 -0.55 -2.32 -9.80
C ILE A 11 -0.32 -3.82 -9.68
N GLY A 12 -1.33 -4.59 -10.07
CA GLY A 12 -1.30 -6.05 -10.07
C GLY A 12 -0.35 -6.61 -11.12
N THR A 13 -0.19 -7.93 -11.11
CA THR A 13 0.66 -8.65 -12.08
C THR A 13 0.15 -8.54 -13.52
N ASP A 14 -1.12 -8.19 -13.71
CA ASP A 14 -1.75 -7.92 -15.01
C ASP A 14 -1.49 -6.50 -15.54
N GLY A 15 -0.72 -5.69 -14.81
CA GLY A 15 -0.37 -4.32 -15.18
C GLY A 15 -1.50 -3.31 -14.95
N LYS A 16 -2.59 -3.69 -14.27
CA LYS A 16 -3.72 -2.81 -13.97
C LYS A 16 -3.81 -2.49 -12.49
N VAL A 17 -4.61 -1.49 -12.15
CA VAL A 17 -4.96 -1.23 -10.75
C VAL A 17 -5.76 -2.40 -10.21
N ASP A 18 -5.30 -3.00 -9.12
CA ASP A 18 -6.05 -4.01 -8.39
C ASP A 18 -6.73 -3.35 -7.18
N PHE A 19 -8.01 -3.05 -7.34
CA PHE A 19 -8.85 -2.43 -6.31
C PHE A 19 -9.21 -3.38 -5.14
N SER A 20 -8.97 -4.68 -5.28
CA SER A 20 -9.21 -5.66 -4.22
C SER A 20 -8.04 -5.77 -3.24
N TYR A 21 -6.87 -5.23 -3.62
CA TYR A 21 -5.65 -5.33 -2.83
C TYR A 21 -5.72 -4.53 -1.52
N ASN A 22 -5.46 -5.21 -0.41
CA ASN A 22 -5.32 -4.62 0.93
C ASN A 22 -4.05 -5.17 1.59
N GLY A 23 -3.01 -4.34 1.71
CA GLY A 23 -1.73 -4.80 2.24
C GLY A 23 -0.56 -3.85 1.98
N ILE A 24 0.65 -4.38 2.09
CA ILE A 24 1.89 -3.61 1.91
C ILE A 24 2.44 -3.81 0.52
N ALA A 25 2.53 -2.73 -0.24
CA ALA A 25 3.12 -2.73 -1.57
C ALA A 25 4.31 -1.77 -1.67
N SER A 26 5.34 -2.19 -2.38
CA SER A 26 6.58 -1.42 -2.54
C SER A 26 6.70 -0.78 -3.93
N ASN A 27 7.49 0.28 -3.99
CA ASN A 27 8.05 0.87 -5.21
C ASN A 27 9.46 1.42 -4.91
N SER A 28 10.06 2.11 -5.88
CA SER A 28 11.39 2.72 -5.72
C SER A 28 11.48 3.79 -4.61
N TYR A 29 10.35 4.26 -4.08
CA TYR A 29 10.29 5.28 -3.02
C TYR A 29 10.03 4.68 -1.63
N GLY A 30 9.78 3.37 -1.54
CA GLY A 30 9.57 2.67 -0.27
C GLY A 30 8.37 1.71 -0.31
N SER A 31 7.96 1.29 0.88
CA SER A 31 6.82 0.40 1.11
C SER A 31 5.66 1.19 1.71
N TRP A 32 4.45 0.90 1.24
CA TRP A 32 3.25 1.68 1.51
C TRP A 32 2.08 0.78 1.87
N TYR A 33 1.27 1.22 2.82
CA TYR A 33 0.00 0.60 3.13
C TYR A 33 -1.04 1.00 2.08
N CYS A 34 -1.62 -0.01 1.44
CA CYS A 34 -2.66 0.15 0.43
C CYS A 34 -3.97 -0.42 0.95
N LYS A 35 -5.05 0.35 0.80
CA LYS A 35 -6.43 -0.03 1.10
C LYS A 35 -7.27 0.13 -0.16
N CYS A 36 -7.97 -0.94 -0.54
CA CYS A 36 -8.70 -1.02 -1.80
C CYS A 36 -7.86 -0.58 -3.02
N GLY A 37 -6.61 -1.04 -3.08
CA GLY A 37 -5.66 -0.71 -4.13
C GLY A 37 -5.03 0.69 -4.05
N LYS A 38 -5.53 1.61 -3.23
CA LYS A 38 -4.97 2.97 -3.09
C LYS A 38 -4.04 3.06 -1.89
N VAL A 39 -2.93 3.79 -1.99
CA VAL A 39 -2.14 4.16 -0.81
C VAL A 39 -2.98 5.03 0.12
N ASP A 40 -3.05 4.63 1.38
CA ASP A 40 -3.78 5.33 2.43
C ASP A 40 -2.78 6.18 3.24
N PHE A 41 -2.59 7.44 2.81
CA PHE A 41 -1.67 8.38 3.46
C PHE A 41 -2.16 8.87 4.83
N ASP A 42 -3.43 8.67 5.14
CA ASP A 42 -4.02 9.06 6.42
C ASP A 42 -3.84 7.96 7.48
N TYR A 43 -3.46 6.75 7.06
CA TYR A 43 -3.24 5.64 7.98
C TYR A 43 -1.90 5.75 8.71
N SER A 44 -1.96 5.79 10.04
CA SER A 44 -0.83 5.57 10.93
C SER A 44 -1.20 4.53 11.98
N GLY A 45 -0.36 3.51 12.16
CA GLY A 45 -0.66 2.40 13.06
C GLY A 45 0.14 1.14 12.78
N LYS A 46 -0.39 0.00 13.27
CA LYS A 46 0.18 -1.33 13.04
C LYS A 46 -0.70 -2.10 12.07
N TYR A 47 -0.12 -2.61 11.00
CA TYR A 47 -0.77 -3.55 10.10
C TYR A 47 -0.15 -4.93 10.28
N LYS A 48 -0.97 -5.98 10.40
CA LYS A 48 -0.51 -7.36 10.43
C LYS A 48 -1.03 -8.06 9.18
N ASP A 49 -0.13 -8.63 8.38
CA ASP A 49 -0.51 -9.38 7.19
C ASP A 49 -0.98 -10.80 7.55
N SER A 50 -1.48 -11.53 6.55
CA SER A 50 -1.96 -12.91 6.70
C SER A 50 -0.88 -13.90 7.13
N THR A 51 0.40 -13.57 6.98
CA THR A 51 1.54 -14.39 7.45
C THR A 51 1.87 -14.14 8.92
N GLY A 52 1.21 -13.16 9.55
CA GLY A 52 1.45 -12.73 10.93
C GLY A 52 2.54 -11.67 11.08
N LYS A 53 3.20 -11.27 9.98
CA LYS A 53 4.20 -10.21 10.01
C LYS A 53 3.52 -8.86 10.26
N THR A 54 4.10 -8.09 11.17
CA THR A 54 3.55 -6.79 11.60
C THR A 54 4.43 -5.65 11.09
N TYR A 55 3.80 -4.60 10.58
CA TYR A 55 4.43 -3.40 10.01
C TYR A 55 4.06 -2.18 10.85
N SER A 56 5.03 -1.33 11.13
CA SER A 56 4.78 0.03 11.62
C SER A 56 4.51 0.91 10.41
N ILE A 57 3.40 1.64 10.42
CA ILE A 57 3.04 2.55 9.33
C ILE A 57 2.85 3.95 9.90
N VAL A 58 3.47 4.94 9.27
CA VAL A 58 3.33 6.35 9.58
C VAL A 58 2.99 7.09 8.29
N ASN A 59 1.83 7.76 8.28
CA ASN A 59 1.29 8.49 7.14
C ASN A 59 1.32 7.66 5.83
N GLY A 60 0.86 6.42 5.92
CA GLY A 60 0.80 5.45 4.82
C GLY A 60 2.13 4.77 4.47
N ARG A 61 3.27 5.25 4.98
CA ARG A 61 4.60 4.66 4.71
C ARG A 61 4.99 3.65 5.78
N VAL A 62 5.55 2.52 5.37
CA VAL A 62 6.14 1.54 6.29
C VAL A 62 7.48 2.06 6.81
N GLU A 63 7.66 1.99 8.13
CA GLU A 63 8.91 2.25 8.85
C GLU A 63 9.70 0.97 9.15
#